data_AF-U9UR89-F1
#
_entry.id   AF-U9UR89-F1
#
_cell.length_a   1.000
_cell.length_b   1.000
_cell.length_c   1.000
_cell.angle_alpha   90.00
_cell.angle_beta   90.00
_cell.angle_gamma   90.00
#
_symmetry.space_group_name_H-M   'P 1'
#
loop_
_entity.id
_entity.type
_entity.pdbx_description
1 polymer ?
#
loop_
_entity_poly.entity_id
_entity_poly.type
_entity_poly.pdbx_seq_one_letter_code
_entity_poly.pdbx_strand_id
1 'polypeptide(L)'
;MAHSQGYNASGQFLEEASAIDQGIKKIQDNIGRIQMLQTYIIVSTSDQQADTHRKEREGLMTETKNLLFELKDRIKKIQYENARLPKNDLNLNIRKQRHEVLHEKFTNVLEEYRNVEDEYMRHQKDRMARQYRVVNPEANQQEIDDYLANPSGQSVFQQAVIRTGEAKAALAEVQKRHGDIKQIEQTISELASLFSEMQLQVEEQDPVLASVEEDVTETLVKIEKAGDALTHANKDAIKARKKKWILLGIISFIVFIIVVIIIFQFRHKSSDSSAPPATTTTITATSNTLATPTPTSTLSPP
;
A
#
# COMPACT_ATOMS: atom_id res chain seq x y z
N MET A 1 10.20 -8.18 37.67
CA MET A 1 11.13 -8.02 36.53
C MET A 1 10.67 -8.79 35.30
N ALA A 2 10.43 -10.12 35.35
CA ALA A 2 9.97 -10.89 34.18
C ALA A 2 8.79 -10.26 33.38
N HIS A 3 7.76 -9.73 34.07
CA HIS A 3 6.61 -9.10 33.40
C HIS A 3 6.94 -7.94 32.45
N SER A 4 7.98 -7.13 32.70
CA SER A 4 8.35 -6.04 31.79
C SER A 4 9.20 -6.51 30.61
N GLN A 5 9.96 -7.60 30.75
CA GLN A 5 10.64 -8.23 29.61
C GLN A 5 9.63 -8.84 28.62
N GLY A 6 8.61 -9.56 29.11
CA GLY A 6 7.56 -10.14 28.25
C GLY A 6 6.78 -9.09 27.45
N TYR A 7 6.46 -7.95 28.07
CA TYR A 7 5.79 -6.85 27.39
C TYR A 7 6.66 -6.22 26.29
N ASN A 8 7.94 -5.96 26.58
CA ASN A 8 8.88 -5.39 25.61
C ASN A 8 9.17 -6.35 24.43
N ALA A 9 9.35 -7.65 24.70
CA ALA A 9 9.58 -8.66 23.66
C ALA A 9 8.34 -8.85 22.74
N SER A 10 7.14 -8.67 23.29
CA SER A 10 5.89 -8.70 22.52
C SER A 10 5.72 -7.44 21.66
N GLY A 11 6.08 -6.26 22.19
CA GLY A 11 6.09 -5.01 21.42
C GLY A 11 7.06 -5.05 20.24
N GLN A 12 8.31 -5.49 20.47
CA GLN A 12 9.32 -5.65 19.41
C GLN A 12 8.88 -6.63 18.31
N PHE A 13 8.20 -7.72 18.68
CA PHE A 13 7.63 -8.64 17.70
C PHE A 13 6.54 -7.99 16.83
N LEU A 14 5.63 -7.22 17.42
CA LEU A 14 4.55 -6.55 16.67
C LEU A 14 5.08 -5.44 15.77
N GLU A 15 6.13 -4.73 16.20
CA GLU A 15 6.86 -3.74 15.39
C GLU A 15 7.54 -4.41 14.18
N GLU A 16 8.28 -5.51 14.41
CA GLU A 16 8.93 -6.29 13.34
C GLU A 16 7.89 -6.86 12.35
N ALA A 17 6.81 -7.45 12.85
CA ALA A 17 5.72 -7.98 12.03
C ALA A 17 5.03 -6.89 11.17
N SER A 18 4.83 -5.69 11.73
CA SER A 18 4.28 -4.53 11.01
C SER A 18 5.25 -4.01 9.94
N ALA A 19 6.55 -3.99 10.23
CA ALA A 19 7.58 -3.58 9.27
C ALA A 19 7.73 -4.59 8.12
N ILE A 20 7.54 -5.89 8.37
CA ILE A 20 7.49 -6.92 7.31
C ILE A 20 6.24 -6.71 6.43
N ASP A 21 5.05 -6.54 7.01
CA ASP A 21 3.80 -6.30 6.25
C ASP A 21 3.89 -5.03 5.38
N GLN A 22 4.53 -3.96 5.88
CA GLN A 22 4.84 -2.75 5.10
C GLN A 22 5.84 -3.02 3.96
N GLY A 23 6.85 -3.88 4.19
CA GLY A 23 7.79 -4.31 3.17
C GLY A 23 7.11 -5.11 2.05
N ILE A 24 6.21 -6.04 2.40
CA ILE A 24 5.42 -6.82 1.44
C ILE A 24 4.55 -5.89 0.58
N LYS A 25 3.85 -4.93 1.21
CA LYS A 25 3.06 -3.90 0.50
C LYS A 25 3.91 -3.06 -0.46
N LYS A 26 5.14 -2.71 -0.08
CA LYS A 26 6.09 -2.00 -0.96
C LYS A 26 6.54 -2.86 -2.15
N ILE A 27 6.74 -4.15 -1.96
CA ILE A 27 7.04 -5.10 -3.06
C ILE A 27 5.87 -5.14 -4.04
N GLN A 28 4.62 -5.22 -3.58
CA GLN A 28 3.43 -5.17 -4.45
C GLN A 28 3.31 -3.85 -5.23
N ASP A 29 3.51 -2.70 -4.56
CA ASP A 29 3.59 -1.39 -5.21
C ASP A 29 4.67 -1.35 -6.31
N ASN A 30 5.80 -2.03 -6.12
CA ASN A 30 6.87 -2.13 -7.11
C ASN A 30 6.54 -3.10 -8.25
N ILE A 31 5.93 -4.26 -7.99
CA ILE A 31 5.49 -5.22 -9.01
C ILE A 31 4.50 -4.56 -9.97
N GLY A 32 3.48 -3.85 -9.46
CA GLY A 32 2.53 -3.12 -10.30
C GLY A 32 3.18 -2.03 -11.16
N ARG A 33 4.22 -1.36 -10.66
CA ARG A 33 5.03 -0.41 -11.46
C ARG A 33 5.90 -1.12 -12.50
N ILE A 34 6.48 -2.28 -12.17
CA ILE A 34 7.24 -3.10 -13.11
C ILE A 34 6.33 -3.55 -14.26
N GLN A 35 5.13 -4.06 -13.99
CA GLN A 35 4.14 -4.44 -15.02
C GLN A 35 3.71 -3.25 -15.90
N MET A 36 3.50 -2.07 -15.31
CA MET A 36 3.21 -0.84 -16.04
C MET A 36 4.39 -0.44 -16.97
N LEU A 37 5.63 -0.50 -16.48
CA LEU A 37 6.83 -0.17 -17.27
C LEU A 37 7.11 -1.20 -18.36
N GLN A 38 6.94 -2.49 -18.07
CA GLN A 38 6.95 -3.58 -19.06
C GLN A 38 5.94 -3.31 -20.18
N THR A 39 4.71 -2.89 -19.84
CA THR A 39 3.67 -2.50 -20.80
C THR A 39 4.13 -1.32 -21.66
N TYR A 40 4.67 -0.25 -21.06
CA TYR A 40 5.21 0.90 -21.82
C TYR A 40 6.39 0.51 -22.73
N ILE A 41 7.27 -0.39 -22.30
CA ILE A 41 8.39 -0.92 -23.12
C ILE A 41 7.89 -1.76 -24.30
N ILE A 42 6.74 -2.44 -24.17
CA ILE A 42 6.10 -3.19 -25.26
C ILE A 42 5.49 -2.25 -26.31
N VAL A 43 4.75 -1.21 -25.89
CA VAL A 43 4.04 -0.30 -26.80
C VAL A 43 4.87 0.90 -27.30
N SER A 44 6.06 1.14 -26.74
CA SER A 44 6.95 2.23 -27.14
C SER A 44 7.33 2.15 -28.62
N THR A 45 7.04 3.22 -29.37
CA THR A 45 7.45 3.41 -30.77
C THR A 45 8.81 4.10 -30.93
N SER A 46 9.44 4.50 -29.82
CA SER A 46 10.74 5.16 -29.78
C SER A 46 11.70 4.44 -28.83
N ASP A 47 12.87 4.04 -29.33
CA ASP A 47 13.92 3.39 -28.52
C ASP A 47 14.34 4.24 -27.31
N GLN A 48 14.41 5.57 -27.44
CA GLN A 48 14.80 6.45 -26.33
C GLN A 48 13.80 6.41 -25.17
N GLN A 49 12.50 6.26 -25.47
CA GLN A 49 11.46 6.11 -24.44
C GLN A 49 11.53 4.71 -23.81
N ALA A 50 11.63 3.67 -24.63
CA ALA A 50 11.81 2.29 -24.15
C ALA A 50 13.05 2.14 -23.26
N ASP A 51 14.18 2.77 -23.61
CA ASP A 51 15.44 2.72 -22.87
C ASP A 51 15.44 3.57 -21.61
N THR A 52 14.51 4.53 -21.49
CA THR A 52 14.24 5.25 -20.24
C THR A 52 13.43 4.34 -19.29
N HIS A 53 12.32 3.77 -19.77
CA HIS A 53 11.50 2.85 -18.97
C HIS A 53 12.24 1.56 -18.56
N ARG A 54 13.16 1.05 -19.39
CA ARG A 54 14.05 -0.09 -19.05
C ARG A 54 14.90 0.19 -17.80
N LYS A 55 15.49 1.39 -17.70
CA LYS A 55 16.32 1.79 -16.56
C LYS A 55 15.50 1.99 -15.28
N GLU A 56 14.29 2.53 -15.41
CA GLU A 56 13.34 2.64 -14.32
C GLU A 56 12.90 1.25 -13.82
N ARG A 57 12.59 0.33 -14.74
CA ARG A 57 12.28 -1.08 -14.46
C ARG A 57 13.43 -1.76 -13.72
N GLU A 58 14.65 -1.65 -14.23
CA GLU A 58 15.85 -2.26 -13.63
C GLU A 58 16.13 -1.76 -12.20
N GLY A 59 15.91 -0.46 -11.93
CA GLY A 59 15.99 0.10 -10.58
C GLY A 59 14.95 -0.52 -9.64
N LEU A 60 13.70 -0.62 -10.07
CA LEU A 60 12.62 -1.25 -9.28
C LEU A 60 12.84 -2.75 -9.08
N MET A 61 13.30 -3.49 -10.11
CA MET A 61 13.64 -4.91 -9.99
C MET A 61 14.74 -5.12 -8.95
N THR A 62 15.77 -4.26 -8.94
CA THR A 62 16.88 -4.30 -7.97
C THR A 62 16.41 -3.99 -6.55
N GLU A 63 15.59 -2.96 -6.35
CA GLU A 63 15.00 -2.64 -5.04
C GLU A 63 14.12 -3.79 -4.53
N THR A 64 13.27 -4.33 -5.40
CA THR A 64 12.32 -5.40 -5.08
C THR A 64 13.05 -6.69 -4.70
N LYS A 65 14.09 -7.06 -5.45
CA LYS A 65 15.01 -8.16 -5.10
C LYS A 65 15.58 -7.99 -3.68
N ASN A 66 16.15 -6.82 -3.38
CA ASN A 66 16.78 -6.59 -2.08
C ASN A 66 15.77 -6.69 -0.93
N LEU A 67 14.56 -6.15 -1.11
CA LEU A 67 13.46 -6.29 -0.14
C LEU A 67 13.03 -7.76 0.02
N LEU A 68 12.91 -8.53 -1.06
CA LEU A 68 12.53 -9.95 -0.99
C LEU A 68 13.53 -10.78 -0.18
N PHE A 69 14.84 -10.59 -0.38
CA PHE A 69 15.86 -11.26 0.43
C PHE A 69 15.84 -10.80 1.90
N GLU A 70 15.68 -9.50 2.17
CA GLU A 70 15.58 -8.96 3.53
C GLU A 70 14.37 -9.55 4.29
N LEU A 71 13.18 -9.54 3.67
CA LEU A 71 11.95 -10.00 4.32
C LEU A 71 11.93 -11.51 4.52
N LYS A 72 12.50 -12.31 3.59
CA LYS A 72 12.71 -13.74 3.80
C LYS A 72 13.45 -14.01 5.12
N ASP A 73 14.60 -13.36 5.30
CA ASP A 73 15.45 -13.62 6.45
C ASP A 73 14.82 -13.10 7.76
N ARG A 74 14.02 -12.03 7.69
CA ARG A 74 13.23 -11.51 8.82
C ARG A 74 12.06 -12.43 9.20
N ILE A 75 11.34 -13.00 8.24
CA ILE A 75 10.29 -14.01 8.50
C ILE A 75 10.91 -15.28 9.11
N LYS A 76 12.00 -15.80 8.53
CA LYS A 76 12.74 -16.94 9.08
C LYS A 76 13.31 -16.68 10.48
N LYS A 77 13.75 -15.45 10.77
CA LYS A 77 14.16 -15.02 12.12
C LYS A 77 13.00 -15.08 13.11
N ILE A 78 11.80 -14.64 12.74
CA ILE A 78 10.60 -14.80 13.57
C ILE A 78 10.32 -16.29 13.85
N GLN A 79 10.40 -17.15 12.83
CA GLN A 79 10.21 -18.60 13.01
C GLN A 79 11.18 -19.18 14.05
N TYR A 80 12.46 -18.82 13.92
CA TYR A 80 13.54 -19.26 14.80
C TYR A 80 13.40 -18.73 16.24
N GLU A 81 12.95 -17.49 16.42
CA GLU A 81 12.60 -16.96 17.74
C GLU A 81 11.42 -17.73 18.35
N ASN A 82 10.36 -17.98 17.58
CA ASN A 82 9.17 -18.69 18.04
C ASN A 82 9.48 -20.14 18.46
N ALA A 83 10.37 -20.83 17.74
CA ALA A 83 10.84 -22.17 18.08
C ALA A 83 11.66 -22.24 19.38
N ARG A 84 12.18 -21.09 19.85
CA ARG A 84 12.98 -20.97 21.09
C ARG A 84 12.18 -20.53 22.32
N LEU A 85 10.91 -20.13 22.15
CA LEU A 85 10.04 -19.78 23.27
C LEU A 85 9.55 -21.05 24.02
N PRO A 86 9.30 -20.97 25.34
CA PRO A 86 8.66 -22.05 26.06
C PRO A 86 7.29 -22.40 25.46
N LYS A 87 6.94 -23.70 25.38
CA LYS A 87 5.63 -24.15 24.87
C LYS A 87 4.43 -23.55 25.61
N ASN A 88 4.63 -23.06 26.83
CA ASN A 88 3.61 -22.44 27.68
C ASN A 88 3.67 -20.90 27.68
N ASP A 89 4.41 -20.27 26.76
CA ASP A 89 4.40 -18.81 26.62
C ASP A 89 3.06 -18.33 26.05
N LEU A 90 2.39 -17.44 26.78
CA LEU A 90 1.07 -16.90 26.44
C LEU A 90 1.00 -16.26 25.04
N ASN A 91 2.13 -15.77 24.52
CA ASN A 91 2.20 -15.09 23.24
C ASN A 91 2.56 -16.03 22.08
N LEU A 92 2.98 -17.27 22.35
CA LEU A 92 3.51 -18.18 21.32
C LEU A 92 2.50 -18.44 20.19
N ASN A 93 1.24 -18.70 20.52
CA ASN A 93 0.20 -18.98 19.52
C ASN A 93 -0.06 -17.75 18.64
N ILE A 94 -0.14 -16.56 19.24
CA ILE A 94 -0.31 -15.28 18.51
C ILE A 94 0.90 -15.01 17.62
N ARG A 95 2.13 -15.26 18.11
CA ARG A 95 3.38 -15.11 17.35
C ARG A 95 3.48 -16.10 16.18
N LYS A 96 3.02 -17.35 16.36
CA LYS A 96 2.95 -18.37 15.29
C LYS A 96 1.96 -17.98 14.20
N GLN A 97 0.73 -17.65 14.56
CA GLN A 97 -0.32 -17.29 13.59
C GLN A 97 0.02 -15.99 12.84
N ARG A 98 0.63 -15.00 13.51
CA ARG A 98 1.12 -13.79 12.84
C ARG A 98 2.31 -14.07 11.91
N HIS A 99 3.19 -15.01 12.25
CA HIS A 99 4.24 -15.49 11.34
C HIS A 99 3.64 -16.19 10.11
N GLU A 100 2.68 -17.08 10.30
CA GLU A 100 1.98 -17.82 9.25
C GLU A 100 1.31 -16.88 8.24
N VAL A 101 0.57 -15.88 8.70
CA VAL A 101 -0.03 -14.85 7.82
C VAL A 101 1.02 -14.01 7.07
N LEU A 102 2.19 -13.77 7.64
CA LEU A 102 3.29 -13.06 6.94
C LEU A 102 3.99 -13.97 5.92
N HIS A 103 4.16 -15.25 6.23
CA HIS A 103 4.71 -16.27 5.34
C HIS A 103 3.80 -16.48 4.13
N GLU A 104 2.48 -16.63 4.34
CA GLU A 104 1.48 -16.74 3.29
C GLU A 104 1.49 -15.50 2.38
N LYS A 105 1.39 -14.30 2.96
CA LYS A 105 1.47 -13.02 2.22
C LYS A 105 2.75 -12.90 1.40
N PHE A 106 3.90 -13.28 1.95
CA PHE A 106 5.18 -13.23 1.24
C PHE A 106 5.23 -14.25 0.08
N THR A 107 4.75 -15.47 0.32
CA THR A 107 4.67 -16.55 -0.67
C THR A 107 3.76 -16.18 -1.84
N ASN A 108 2.57 -15.63 -1.55
CA ASN A 108 1.61 -15.15 -2.56
C ASN A 108 2.21 -14.03 -3.43
N VAL A 109 3.05 -13.16 -2.85
CA VAL A 109 3.71 -12.05 -3.56
C VAL A 109 4.91 -12.52 -4.41
N LEU A 110 5.59 -13.61 -4.03
CA LEU A 110 6.55 -14.28 -4.92
C LEU A 110 5.86 -14.84 -6.17
N GLU A 111 4.68 -15.44 -6.00
CA GLU A 111 3.88 -15.96 -7.12
C GLU A 111 3.28 -14.83 -7.99
N GLU A 112 2.79 -13.75 -7.38
CA GLU A 112 2.33 -12.54 -8.08
C GLU A 112 3.42 -11.96 -9.00
N TYR A 113 4.63 -11.75 -8.48
CA TYR A 113 5.75 -11.23 -9.26
C TYR A 113 6.19 -12.21 -10.35
N ARG A 114 6.25 -13.51 -10.04
CA ARG A 114 6.58 -14.53 -11.03
C ARG A 114 5.61 -14.51 -12.19
N ASN A 115 4.31 -14.43 -11.93
CA ASN A 115 3.28 -14.42 -12.98
C ASN A 115 3.41 -13.20 -13.91
N VAL A 116 3.75 -12.03 -13.37
CA VAL A 116 4.06 -10.81 -14.15
C VAL A 116 5.29 -11.01 -15.06
N GLU A 117 6.36 -11.60 -14.55
CA GLU A 117 7.57 -11.88 -15.34
C GLU A 117 7.37 -13.03 -16.35
N ASP A 118 6.58 -14.07 -16.04
CA ASP A 118 6.17 -15.13 -16.95
C ASP A 118 5.28 -14.59 -18.10
N GLU A 119 4.40 -13.61 -17.85
CA GLU A 119 3.63 -12.88 -18.88
C GLU A 119 4.55 -12.03 -19.77
N TYR A 120 5.44 -11.24 -19.16
CA TYR A 120 6.39 -10.38 -19.89
C TYR A 120 7.36 -11.19 -20.77
N MET A 121 7.83 -12.34 -20.29
CA MET A 121 8.64 -13.28 -21.08
C MET A 121 7.92 -13.76 -22.34
N ARG A 122 6.62 -14.11 -22.23
CA ARG A 122 5.82 -14.53 -23.40
C ARG A 122 5.76 -13.42 -24.45
N HIS A 123 5.51 -12.17 -24.04
CA HIS A 123 5.50 -11.03 -24.95
C HIS A 123 6.85 -10.77 -25.65
N GLN A 124 8.00 -10.97 -24.98
CA GLN A 124 9.29 -10.84 -25.66
C GLN A 124 9.58 -12.01 -26.61
N LYS A 125 9.19 -13.24 -26.26
CA LYS A 125 9.28 -14.42 -27.14
C LYS A 125 8.42 -14.25 -28.40
N ASP A 126 7.18 -13.75 -28.26
CA ASP A 126 6.30 -13.37 -29.37
C ASP A 126 6.92 -12.30 -30.29
N ARG A 127 7.55 -11.26 -29.71
CA ARG A 127 8.25 -10.22 -30.51
C ARG A 127 9.45 -10.81 -31.25
N MET A 128 10.24 -11.68 -30.62
CA MET A 128 11.36 -12.35 -31.28
C MET A 128 10.91 -13.28 -32.40
N ALA A 129 9.82 -14.04 -32.22
CA ALA A 129 9.24 -14.89 -33.27
C ALA A 129 8.76 -14.07 -34.48
N ARG A 130 8.13 -12.91 -34.24
CA ARG A 130 7.73 -11.97 -35.31
C ARG A 130 8.95 -11.41 -36.04
N GLN A 131 9.99 -10.98 -35.31
CA GLN A 131 11.20 -10.44 -35.91
C GLN A 131 12.00 -11.49 -36.70
N TYR A 132 11.97 -12.75 -36.26
CA TYR A 132 12.53 -13.88 -37.01
C TYR A 132 11.83 -14.07 -38.36
N ARG A 133 10.48 -14.10 -38.37
CA ARG A 133 9.67 -14.23 -39.59
C ARG A 133 9.86 -13.09 -40.61
N VAL A 134 10.27 -11.90 -40.16
CA VAL A 134 10.62 -10.78 -41.07
C VAL A 134 11.94 -11.06 -41.83
N VAL A 135 12.87 -11.82 -41.23
CA VAL A 135 14.18 -12.14 -41.81
C VAL A 135 14.18 -13.50 -42.52
N ASN A 136 13.37 -14.46 -42.06
CA ASN A 136 13.13 -15.76 -42.67
C ASN A 136 11.60 -16.00 -42.79
N PRO A 137 10.95 -15.57 -43.90
CA PRO A 137 9.50 -15.70 -44.06
C PRO A 137 9.00 -17.14 -44.19
N GLU A 138 9.83 -18.04 -44.72
CA GLU A 138 9.51 -19.47 -44.90
C GLU A 138 9.71 -20.30 -43.62
N ALA A 139 10.05 -19.65 -42.50
CA ALA A 139 10.36 -20.30 -41.24
C ALA A 139 9.16 -21.08 -40.68
N ASN A 140 9.40 -22.37 -40.42
CA ASN A 140 8.41 -23.23 -39.78
C ASN A 140 8.38 -23.00 -38.25
N GLN A 141 7.33 -23.48 -37.57
CA GLN A 141 7.15 -23.21 -36.14
C GLN A 141 8.26 -23.87 -35.28
N GLN A 142 8.73 -25.08 -35.61
CA GLN A 142 9.81 -25.74 -34.88
C GLN A 142 11.12 -24.95 -34.98
N GLU A 143 11.47 -24.45 -36.17
CA GLU A 143 12.66 -23.62 -36.40
C GLU A 143 12.62 -22.31 -35.60
N ILE A 144 11.44 -21.74 -35.39
CA ILE A 144 11.22 -20.56 -34.54
C ILE A 144 11.36 -20.92 -33.06
N ASP A 145 10.81 -22.05 -32.61
CA ASP A 145 10.88 -22.47 -31.22
C ASP A 145 12.29 -22.92 -30.81
N ASP A 146 13.01 -23.62 -31.70
CA ASP A 146 14.43 -23.96 -31.56
C ASP A 146 15.30 -22.69 -31.45
N TYR A 147 15.00 -21.67 -32.27
CA TYR A 147 15.65 -20.36 -32.21
C TYR A 147 15.31 -19.58 -30.92
N LEU A 148 14.07 -19.63 -30.44
CA LEU A 148 13.68 -19.01 -29.17
C LEU A 148 14.34 -19.69 -27.97
N ALA A 149 14.57 -21.00 -28.05
CA ALA A 149 15.31 -21.77 -27.04
C ALA A 149 16.84 -21.52 -27.10
N ASN A 150 17.40 -21.32 -28.31
CA ASN A 150 18.83 -21.05 -28.50
C ASN A 150 19.12 -19.86 -29.44
N PRO A 151 18.87 -18.60 -29.02
CA PRO A 151 19.14 -17.40 -29.85
C PRO A 151 20.61 -17.21 -30.26
N SER A 152 21.52 -17.95 -29.61
CA SER A 152 22.94 -18.10 -29.96
C SER A 152 23.18 -18.65 -31.37
N GLY A 153 22.21 -19.35 -31.97
CA GLY A 153 22.27 -19.96 -33.31
C GLY A 153 22.21 -18.95 -34.47
N GLN A 154 23.04 -17.91 -34.45
CA GLN A 154 22.91 -16.72 -35.31
C GLN A 154 23.16 -16.91 -36.81
N SER A 155 23.37 -18.13 -37.33
CA SER A 155 23.75 -18.37 -38.74
C SER A 155 22.79 -17.72 -39.74
N VAL A 156 21.48 -17.84 -39.50
CA VAL A 156 20.41 -17.25 -40.34
C VAL A 156 20.51 -15.73 -40.39
N PHE A 157 20.68 -15.08 -39.23
CA PHE A 157 20.85 -13.61 -39.18
C PHE A 157 22.17 -13.15 -39.79
N GLN A 158 23.29 -13.83 -39.52
CA GLN A 158 24.58 -13.44 -40.08
C GLN A 158 24.58 -13.49 -41.62
N GLN A 159 23.94 -14.50 -42.20
CA GLN A 159 23.77 -14.61 -43.65
C GLN A 159 22.83 -13.54 -44.24
N ALA A 160 21.81 -13.12 -43.49
CA ALA A 160 20.89 -12.06 -43.90
C ALA A 160 21.48 -10.64 -43.75
N VAL A 161 22.26 -10.38 -42.70
CA VAL A 161 22.93 -9.10 -42.41
C VAL A 161 23.94 -8.71 -43.50
N ILE A 162 24.55 -9.69 -44.16
CA ILE A 162 25.44 -9.48 -45.32
C ILE A 162 24.64 -9.00 -46.55
N ARG A 163 23.32 -9.26 -46.60
CA ARG A 163 22.45 -8.97 -47.75
C ARG A 163 21.63 -7.69 -47.60
N THR A 164 21.15 -7.35 -46.41
CA THR A 164 20.28 -6.17 -46.20
C THR A 164 20.59 -5.38 -44.93
N GLY A 165 20.39 -4.05 -44.99
CA GLY A 165 20.48 -3.19 -43.81
C GLY A 165 19.37 -3.46 -42.77
N GLU A 166 18.21 -3.93 -43.24
CA GLU A 166 17.05 -4.28 -42.40
C GLU A 166 17.38 -5.48 -41.48
N ALA A 167 18.07 -6.50 -41.99
CA ALA A 167 18.54 -7.62 -41.18
C ALA A 167 19.52 -7.19 -40.07
N LYS A 168 20.28 -6.10 -40.26
CA LYS A 168 21.17 -5.54 -39.23
C LYS A 168 20.37 -4.88 -38.09
N ALA A 169 19.30 -4.16 -38.41
CA ALA A 169 18.39 -3.64 -37.39
C ALA A 169 17.65 -4.78 -36.65
N ALA A 170 17.19 -5.79 -37.40
CA ALA A 170 16.55 -6.98 -36.85
C ALA A 170 17.46 -7.75 -35.87
N LEU A 171 18.73 -7.94 -36.21
CA LEU A 171 19.71 -8.61 -35.34
C LEU A 171 19.98 -7.81 -34.05
N ALA A 172 20.06 -6.48 -34.13
CA ALA A 172 20.29 -5.62 -32.96
C ALA A 172 19.11 -5.66 -31.97
N GLU A 173 17.87 -5.58 -32.48
CA GLU A 173 16.65 -5.79 -31.66
C GLU A 173 16.63 -7.21 -31.07
N VAL A 174 16.95 -8.25 -31.85
CA VAL A 174 17.05 -9.63 -31.33
C VAL A 174 18.04 -9.78 -30.18
N GLN A 175 19.23 -9.17 -30.28
CA GLN A 175 20.21 -9.17 -29.18
C GLN A 175 19.69 -8.41 -27.95
N LYS A 176 19.00 -7.28 -28.15
CA LYS A 176 18.35 -6.49 -27.09
C LYS A 176 17.29 -7.31 -26.35
N ARG A 177 16.46 -8.07 -27.08
CA ARG A 177 15.39 -8.94 -26.51
C ARG A 177 15.94 -10.18 -25.81
N HIS A 178 16.99 -10.81 -26.34
CA HIS A 178 17.65 -11.92 -25.64
C HIS A 178 18.27 -11.47 -24.31
N GLY A 179 18.79 -10.24 -24.25
CA GLY A 179 19.22 -9.59 -23.00
C GLY A 179 18.08 -9.41 -21.98
N ASP A 180 16.90 -8.94 -22.41
CA ASP A 180 15.71 -8.90 -21.53
C ASP A 180 15.33 -10.30 -21.04
N ILE A 181 15.20 -11.29 -21.94
CA ILE A 181 14.78 -12.65 -21.58
C ILE A 181 15.72 -13.25 -20.53
N LYS A 182 17.04 -13.08 -20.67
CA LYS A 182 18.00 -13.56 -19.68
C LYS A 182 17.86 -12.89 -18.31
N GLN A 183 17.50 -11.60 -18.26
CA GLN A 183 17.21 -10.91 -17.00
C GLN A 183 15.93 -11.45 -16.35
N ILE A 184 14.89 -11.73 -17.15
CA ILE A 184 13.63 -12.33 -16.70
C ILE A 184 13.86 -13.75 -16.17
N GLU A 185 14.61 -14.59 -16.89
CA GLU A 185 14.96 -15.96 -16.48
C GLU A 185 15.76 -15.98 -15.17
N GLN A 186 16.68 -15.02 -14.98
CA GLN A 186 17.36 -14.84 -13.70
C GLN A 186 16.37 -14.46 -12.59
N THR A 187 15.46 -13.51 -12.83
CA THR A 187 14.46 -13.09 -11.83
C THR A 187 13.54 -14.24 -11.45
N ILE A 188 13.01 -15.01 -12.41
CA ILE A 188 12.16 -16.19 -12.15
C ILE A 188 12.93 -17.26 -11.37
N SER A 189 14.21 -17.50 -11.69
CA SER A 189 15.07 -18.44 -10.96
C SER A 189 15.31 -18.01 -9.50
N GLU A 190 15.56 -16.71 -9.27
CA GLU A 190 15.69 -16.15 -7.92
C GLU A 190 14.37 -16.25 -7.13
N LEU A 191 13.21 -15.97 -7.75
CA LEU A 191 11.90 -16.15 -7.13
C LEU A 191 11.61 -17.62 -6.79
N ALA A 192 11.96 -18.57 -7.67
CA ALA A 192 11.82 -19.99 -7.41
C ALA A 192 12.71 -20.48 -6.26
N SER A 193 13.94 -19.94 -6.16
CA SER A 193 14.85 -20.18 -5.03
C SER A 193 14.25 -19.67 -3.71
N LEU A 194 13.73 -18.44 -3.69
CA LEU A 194 13.06 -17.86 -2.52
C LEU A 194 11.81 -18.66 -2.11
N PHE A 195 11.01 -19.12 -3.07
CA PHE A 195 9.79 -19.91 -2.84
C PHE A 195 10.12 -21.28 -2.23
N SER A 196 11.09 -22.00 -2.81
CA SER A 196 11.62 -23.27 -2.26
C SER A 196 12.18 -23.09 -0.85
N GLU A 197 12.94 -22.02 -0.63
CA GLU A 197 13.46 -21.66 0.70
C GLU A 197 12.37 -21.45 1.76
N MET A 198 11.16 -21.06 1.38
CA MET A 198 10.04 -20.84 2.30
C MET A 198 9.16 -22.08 2.48
N GLN A 199 9.08 -22.96 1.49
CA GLN A 199 8.35 -24.25 1.60
C GLN A 199 9.08 -25.28 2.48
N LEU A 200 10.42 -25.31 2.45
CA LEU A 200 11.27 -26.29 3.16
C LEU A 200 11.21 -26.25 4.70
N GLN A 201 10.38 -25.40 5.31
CA GLN A 201 10.45 -25.08 6.74
C GLN A 201 9.12 -25.28 7.50
N VAL A 202 8.17 -26.04 6.95
CA VAL A 202 6.84 -26.27 7.56
C VAL A 202 6.78 -27.49 8.49
N GLU A 203 7.59 -28.53 8.27
CA GLU A 203 7.36 -29.89 8.80
C GLU A 203 7.69 -30.12 10.31
N GLU A 204 8.43 -29.25 11.00
CA GLU A 204 8.76 -29.44 12.44
C GLU A 204 7.62 -29.01 13.41
N GLN A 205 6.35 -29.05 12.99
CA GLN A 205 5.22 -28.64 13.85
C GLN A 205 3.97 -29.52 13.70
N ASP A 206 3.87 -30.59 14.49
CA ASP A 206 2.59 -31.15 14.93
C ASP A 206 2.77 -32.15 16.10
N PRO A 207 1.74 -32.56 16.87
CA PRO A 207 0.37 -32.02 16.89
C PRO A 207 -0.19 -31.69 18.29
N VAL A 208 -1.40 -31.12 18.28
CA VAL A 208 -2.35 -30.94 19.40
C VAL A 208 -1.95 -29.99 20.54
N LEU A 209 -2.65 -28.85 20.58
CA LEU A 209 -3.33 -28.42 21.81
C LEU A 209 -4.72 -27.90 21.41
N ALA A 210 -5.76 -28.61 21.82
CA ALA A 210 -7.16 -28.26 21.51
C ALA A 210 -7.66 -27.09 22.38
N SER A 211 -8.82 -26.54 21.99
CA SER A 211 -9.61 -25.56 22.76
C SER A 211 -8.91 -24.24 23.12
N VAL A 212 -8.69 -23.39 22.11
CA VAL A 212 -9.25 -22.02 22.13
C VAL A 212 -9.84 -21.74 20.74
N GLU A 213 -11.07 -22.20 20.52
CA GLU A 213 -11.93 -21.64 19.48
C GLU A 213 -12.66 -20.42 20.06
N GLU A 214 -13.11 -19.51 19.18
CA GLU A 214 -13.66 -18.18 19.51
C GLU A 214 -12.60 -17.12 19.94
N ASP A 215 -12.97 -15.83 19.88
CA ASP A 215 -12.20 -14.59 20.18
C ASP A 215 -10.86 -14.28 19.45
N VAL A 216 -10.14 -15.24 18.86
CA VAL A 216 -8.88 -14.94 18.14
C VAL A 216 -9.12 -14.05 16.92
N THR A 217 -10.11 -14.36 16.09
CA THR A 217 -10.44 -13.65 14.85
C THR A 217 -10.75 -12.17 15.09
N GLU A 218 -11.46 -11.86 16.18
CA GLU A 218 -11.83 -10.48 16.50
C GLU A 218 -10.62 -9.65 16.99
N THR A 219 -9.71 -10.29 17.73
CA THR A 219 -8.46 -9.67 18.21
C THR A 219 -7.53 -9.31 17.05
N LEU A 220 -7.42 -10.19 16.05
CA LEU A 220 -6.59 -9.92 14.86
C LEU A 220 -7.12 -8.75 14.03
N VAL A 221 -8.44 -8.68 13.82
CA VAL A 221 -9.12 -7.57 13.12
C VAL A 221 -9.00 -6.24 13.89
N LYS A 222 -9.00 -6.28 15.23
CA LYS A 222 -8.77 -5.08 16.07
C LYS A 222 -7.34 -4.56 15.96
N ILE A 223 -6.34 -5.44 15.89
CA ILE A 223 -4.92 -5.05 15.71
C ILE A 223 -4.65 -4.54 14.28
N GLU A 224 -5.23 -5.16 13.26
CA GLU A 224 -5.09 -4.70 11.87
C GLU A 224 -5.66 -3.29 11.68
N LYS A 225 -6.87 -3.03 12.21
CA LYS A 225 -7.48 -1.70 12.24
C LYS A 225 -6.70 -0.69 13.10
N ALA A 226 -5.93 -1.13 14.10
CA ALA A 226 -5.03 -0.26 14.85
C ALA A 226 -3.81 0.16 14.02
N GLY A 227 -3.28 -0.73 13.18
CA GLY A 227 -2.25 -0.39 12.19
C GLY A 227 -2.74 0.62 11.16
N ASP A 228 -3.93 0.39 10.59
CA ASP A 228 -4.54 1.32 9.63
C ASP A 228 -4.87 2.69 10.25
N ALA A 229 -5.23 2.76 11.54
CA ALA A 229 -5.46 4.02 12.24
C ALA A 229 -4.22 4.94 12.25
N LEU A 230 -3.00 4.39 12.31
CA LEU A 230 -1.76 5.16 12.20
C LEU A 230 -1.52 5.68 10.76
N THR A 231 -1.88 4.92 9.73
CA THR A 231 -1.69 5.36 8.32
C THR A 231 -2.77 6.35 7.85
N HIS A 232 -4.01 6.20 8.35
CA HIS A 232 -5.13 7.08 8.01
C HIS A 232 -4.94 8.52 8.51
N ALA A 233 -4.26 8.71 9.65
CA ALA A 233 -4.05 10.01 10.28
C ALA A 233 -3.46 11.06 9.32
N ASN A 234 -2.56 10.66 8.41
CA ASN A 234 -1.94 11.57 7.45
C ASN A 234 -2.85 11.87 6.24
N LYS A 235 -3.58 10.86 5.74
CA LYS A 235 -4.49 11.00 4.59
C LYS A 235 -5.73 11.83 4.94
N ASP A 236 -6.30 11.66 6.13
CA ASP A 236 -7.50 12.40 6.53
C ASP A 236 -7.21 13.82 7.07
N ALA A 237 -5.99 14.10 7.56
CA ALA A 237 -5.55 15.48 7.82
C ALA A 237 -5.61 16.36 6.55
N ILE A 238 -5.25 15.81 5.38
CA ILE A 238 -5.31 16.50 4.09
C ILE A 238 -6.77 16.69 3.64
N LYS A 239 -7.63 15.67 3.77
CA LYS A 239 -9.06 15.76 3.43
C LYS A 239 -9.80 16.75 4.34
N ALA A 240 -9.52 16.76 5.64
CA ALA A 240 -10.11 17.66 6.62
C ALA A 240 -9.77 19.14 6.33
N ARG A 241 -8.52 19.43 5.92
CA ARG A 241 -8.13 20.77 5.48
C ARG A 241 -8.96 21.23 4.29
N LYS A 242 -9.15 20.40 3.25
CA LYS A 242 -10.00 20.73 2.09
C LYS A 242 -11.46 21.00 2.48
N LYS A 243 -12.05 20.20 3.37
CA LYS A 243 -13.42 20.40 3.88
C LYS A 243 -13.60 21.75 4.60
N LYS A 244 -12.61 22.21 5.37
CA LYS A 244 -12.68 23.52 6.07
C LYS A 244 -12.79 24.70 5.10
N TRP A 245 -12.05 24.70 3.99
CA TRP A 245 -12.13 25.76 2.98
C TRP A 245 -13.48 25.78 2.26
N ILE A 246 -14.05 24.61 1.95
CA ILE A 246 -15.38 24.50 1.33
C ILE A 246 -16.46 25.06 2.28
N LEU A 247 -16.41 24.70 3.57
CA LEU A 247 -17.36 25.20 4.57
C LEU A 247 -17.26 26.72 4.75
N LEU A 248 -16.05 27.28 4.77
CA LEU A 248 -15.81 28.73 4.84
C LEU A 248 -16.40 29.46 3.61
N GLY A 249 -16.24 28.89 2.41
CA GLY A 249 -16.85 29.41 1.19
C GLY A 249 -18.39 29.44 1.25
N ILE A 250 -19.01 28.37 1.75
CA ILE A 250 -20.48 28.29 1.93
C ILE A 250 -20.97 29.34 2.95
N ILE A 251 -20.28 29.50 4.08
CA ILE A 251 -20.62 30.52 5.09
C ILE A 251 -20.50 31.94 4.49
N SER A 252 -19.44 32.22 3.74
CA SER A 252 -19.26 33.51 3.04
C SER A 252 -20.39 33.81 2.07
N PHE A 253 -20.83 32.81 1.29
CA PHE A 253 -21.95 32.93 0.35
C PHE A 253 -23.30 33.20 1.05
N ILE A 254 -23.55 32.54 2.19
CA ILE A 254 -24.75 32.79 3.01
C ILE A 254 -24.74 34.21 3.58
N VAL A 255 -23.60 34.69 4.10
CA VAL A 255 -23.45 36.07 4.60
C VAL A 255 -23.67 37.09 3.48
N PHE A 256 -23.14 36.84 2.28
CA PHE A 256 -23.38 37.70 1.11
C PHE A 256 -24.87 37.81 0.76
N ILE A 257 -25.61 36.69 0.72
CA ILE A 257 -27.05 36.68 0.48
C ILE A 257 -27.79 37.46 1.59
N ILE A 258 -27.43 37.29 2.85
CA ILE A 258 -28.03 38.02 3.98
C ILE A 258 -27.79 39.53 3.83
N VAL A 259 -26.58 39.97 3.44
CA VAL A 259 -26.28 41.39 3.19
C VAL A 259 -27.13 41.95 2.04
N VAL A 260 -27.28 41.22 0.93
CA VAL A 260 -28.15 41.62 -0.19
C VAL A 260 -29.61 41.74 0.25
N ILE A 261 -30.11 40.78 1.03
CA ILE A 261 -31.48 40.82 1.59
C ILE A 261 -31.65 42.00 2.56
N ILE A 262 -30.66 42.30 3.41
CA ILE A 262 -30.71 43.44 4.33
C ILE A 262 -30.70 44.76 3.56
N ILE A 263 -29.89 44.90 2.50
CA ILE A 263 -29.91 46.11 1.65
C ILE A 263 -31.27 46.28 0.98
N PHE A 264 -31.86 45.20 0.44
CA PHE A 264 -33.18 45.23 -0.18
C PHE A 264 -34.28 45.57 0.84
N GLN A 265 -34.27 44.92 2.01
CA GLN A 265 -35.19 45.20 3.12
C GLN A 265 -35.01 46.61 3.68
N PHE A 266 -33.79 47.16 3.76
CA PHE A 266 -33.58 48.54 4.21
C PHE A 266 -34.11 49.57 3.20
N ARG A 267 -34.09 49.26 1.90
CA ARG A 267 -34.78 50.05 0.86
C ARG A 267 -36.31 49.92 0.86
N HIS A 268 -36.87 48.94 1.57
CA HIS A 268 -38.31 48.71 1.66
C HIS A 268 -38.89 49.16 3.01
N LYS A 269 -38.19 48.88 4.11
CA LYS A 269 -38.57 49.12 5.50
C LYS A 269 -38.16 50.51 6.02
N SER A 270 -38.05 51.48 5.11
CA SER A 270 -38.27 52.88 5.43
C SER A 270 -39.76 53.26 5.43
N SER A 271 -40.68 52.31 5.22
CA SER A 271 -42.12 52.57 5.14
C SER A 271 -42.80 52.73 6.50
N ASP A 272 -42.70 51.74 7.41
CA ASP A 272 -43.58 51.64 8.59
C ASP A 272 -42.87 51.16 9.86
N SER A 273 -43.16 51.78 11.01
CA SER A 273 -42.76 51.32 12.36
C SER A 273 -43.57 51.99 13.49
N SER A 274 -44.15 51.19 14.40
CA SER A 274 -44.70 51.59 15.72
C SER A 274 -44.84 50.34 16.63
N ALA A 275 -45.17 50.48 17.94
CA ALA A 275 -44.76 49.53 19.00
C ALA A 275 -45.85 49.07 20.04
N PRO A 276 -45.65 47.94 20.78
CA PRO A 276 -46.45 47.41 21.91
C PRO A 276 -45.81 47.79 23.30
N PRO A 277 -46.03 47.15 24.51
CA PRO A 277 -46.79 45.95 24.94
C PRO A 277 -47.49 46.02 26.36
N ALA A 278 -47.64 44.87 27.05
CA ALA A 278 -47.69 44.64 28.54
C ALA A 278 -49.03 44.35 29.27
N THR A 279 -48.94 43.64 30.43
CA THR A 279 -49.92 43.43 31.56
C THR A 279 -49.25 42.58 32.68
N THR A 280 -49.74 42.59 33.95
CA THR A 280 -49.05 42.01 35.15
C THR A 280 -49.98 41.27 36.14
N THR A 281 -49.49 40.23 36.84
CA THR A 281 -50.19 39.47 37.92
C THR A 281 -49.21 38.47 38.61
N THR A 282 -49.26 38.06 39.90
CA THR A 282 -49.89 38.51 41.18
C THR A 282 -49.11 37.87 42.40
N ILE A 283 -49.58 38.02 43.65
CA ILE A 283 -48.90 37.90 44.97
C ILE A 283 -49.59 36.88 45.92
N THR A 284 -48.98 36.51 47.06
CA THR A 284 -49.51 36.57 48.47
C THR A 284 -48.51 35.95 49.49
N ALA A 285 -48.44 36.42 50.75
CA ALA A 285 -47.60 35.84 51.83
C ALA A 285 -48.03 36.23 53.29
N THR A 286 -47.56 35.48 54.31
CA THR A 286 -47.86 35.59 55.76
C THR A 286 -46.59 35.23 56.56
N SER A 287 -45.81 36.11 57.22
CA SER A 287 -45.99 36.80 58.53
C SER A 287 -46.15 35.86 59.74
N ASN A 288 -45.57 36.08 60.95
CA ASN A 288 -44.61 37.07 61.50
C ASN A 288 -44.04 36.52 62.85
N THR A 289 -43.15 37.13 63.67
CA THR A 289 -41.89 37.93 63.52
C THR A 289 -41.56 38.53 64.93
N LEU A 290 -40.34 38.40 65.49
CA LEU A 290 -40.01 38.96 66.83
C LEU A 290 -38.52 39.36 67.07
N ALA A 291 -38.35 40.56 67.68
CA ALA A 291 -37.19 41.11 68.44
C ALA A 291 -35.84 41.47 67.76
N THR A 292 -35.62 42.79 67.65
CA THR A 292 -34.39 43.62 67.57
C THR A 292 -33.60 43.67 68.92
N PRO A 293 -32.46 44.42 69.13
CA PRO A 293 -31.82 45.53 68.37
C PRO A 293 -30.33 45.32 67.96
N THR A 294 -29.73 45.96 66.92
CA THR A 294 -29.27 47.38 66.71
C THR A 294 -28.28 47.92 67.77
N PRO A 295 -27.28 48.80 67.43
CA PRO A 295 -26.87 49.39 66.13
C PRO A 295 -25.37 49.17 65.76
N THR A 296 -24.83 49.57 64.60
CA THR A 296 -24.23 50.92 64.36
C THR A 296 -23.71 51.08 62.90
N SER A 297 -23.75 52.32 62.40
CA SER A 297 -23.10 53.02 61.27
C SER A 297 -21.81 52.42 60.63
N THR A 298 -21.41 52.74 59.38
CA THR A 298 -21.77 53.88 58.48
C THR A 298 -21.47 53.63 56.98
N LEU A 299 -21.84 54.59 56.12
CA LEU A 299 -21.44 54.85 54.71
C LEU A 299 -20.06 54.31 54.29
N SER A 300 -19.86 53.72 53.09
CA SER A 300 -19.92 54.27 51.71
C SER A 300 -18.71 55.15 51.28
N PRO A 301 -18.38 55.20 49.96
CA PRO A 301 -17.03 55.49 49.45
C PRO A 301 -16.89 56.99 49.02
N PRO A 302 -16.01 57.46 48.10
CA PRO A 302 -15.38 56.81 46.92
C PRO A 302 -14.08 56.04 47.21
#